data_AF-A0A2A4TYF8-F1
#
_entry.id   AF-A0A2A4TYF8-F1
#
_cell.length_a   1.000
_cell.length_b   1.000
_cell.length_c   1.000
_cell.angle_alpha   90.00
_cell.angle_beta   90.00
_cell.angle_gamma   90.00
#
_symmetry.space_group_name_H-M   'P 1'
#
loop_
_entity.id
_entity.type
_entity.pdbx_description
1 polymer ?
#
loop_
_entity_poly.entity_id
_entity_poly.type
_entity_poly.pdbx_seq_one_letter_code
_entity_poly.pdbx_strand_id
1 'polypeptide(L)'
;MQTIYPDSRNLPDNTYKVLQLMSQAPLPQGGVLIGGTALAIHVGHRMSEDLDFAFPHHKLPRKDIMKTLRHLKSMGCKIINATDEDTQMYWENEGSDIEDYHQDWNVDGVKVTFFAADTGKREDFLQNNISGYIGSIPVLSKEALFDLKSGVLTKRINSRDGFDLLYYLEHEGKTIGDIFAAAQNENEFYGEDQLYKRLAPSAYSKLDPGFMPSAGSAELNLPQTIDELIQALQGHIDIYQQELTMAFLAK
;
A
#
# COMPACT_ATOMS: atom_id res chain seq x y z
N MET A 1 8.59 -11.10 -18.16
CA MET A 1 7.75 -10.34 -17.22
C MET A 1 6.94 -9.33 -18.00
N GLN A 2 5.72 -9.03 -17.55
CA GLN A 2 4.72 -8.25 -18.28
C GLN A 2 5.00 -6.74 -18.19
N THR A 3 4.80 -6.01 -19.28
CA THR A 3 4.76 -4.53 -19.25
C THR A 3 3.39 -4.07 -18.76
N ILE A 4 3.37 -3.19 -17.77
CA ILE A 4 2.18 -2.59 -17.18
C ILE A 4 2.04 -1.17 -17.72
N TYR A 5 0.85 -0.84 -18.21
CA TYR A 5 0.50 0.51 -18.66
C TYR A 5 -0.51 1.09 -17.66
N PRO A 6 -0.08 2.01 -16.78
CA PRO A 6 -0.99 2.62 -15.81
C PRO A 6 -2.11 3.37 -16.52
N ASP A 7 -3.36 3.17 -16.08
CA ASP A 7 -4.48 3.99 -16.53
C ASP A 7 -4.46 5.33 -15.79
N SER A 8 -4.35 6.43 -16.54
CA SER A 8 -4.33 7.78 -15.97
C SER A 8 -5.63 8.16 -15.26
N ARG A 9 -6.72 7.41 -15.43
CA ARG A 9 -7.98 7.62 -14.70
C ARG A 9 -7.91 7.19 -13.23
N ASN A 10 -6.92 6.39 -12.86
CA ASN A 10 -6.77 5.83 -11.52
C ASN A 10 -5.73 6.59 -10.66
N LEU A 11 -5.07 7.58 -11.24
CA LEU A 11 -4.04 8.39 -10.58
C LEU A 11 -4.31 9.87 -10.86
N PRO A 12 -4.12 10.78 -9.90
CA PRO A 12 -4.09 12.21 -10.20
C PRO A 12 -3.01 12.54 -11.24
N ASP A 13 -3.24 13.57 -12.05
CA ASP A 13 -2.33 13.97 -13.13
C ASP A 13 -0.86 14.13 -12.66
N ASN A 14 -0.66 14.73 -11.49
CA ASN A 14 0.67 14.91 -10.92
C ASN A 14 1.32 13.57 -10.55
N THR A 15 0.57 12.66 -9.89
CA THR A 15 1.03 11.32 -9.52
C THR A 15 1.39 10.51 -10.77
N TYR A 16 0.53 10.52 -11.79
CA TYR A 16 0.81 9.88 -13.07
C TYR A 16 2.07 10.45 -13.74
N LYS A 17 2.22 11.78 -13.79
CA LYS A 17 3.40 12.44 -14.35
C LYS A 17 4.68 12.06 -13.61
N VAL A 18 4.68 12.10 -12.28
CA VAL A 18 5.86 11.74 -11.47
C VAL A 18 6.21 10.28 -11.68
N LEU A 19 5.23 9.38 -11.68
CA LEU A 19 5.43 7.96 -11.97
C LEU A 19 6.06 7.73 -13.35
N GLN A 20 5.59 8.43 -14.38
CA GLN A 20 6.14 8.35 -15.74
C GLN A 20 7.58 8.88 -15.83
N LEU A 21 7.91 9.94 -15.10
CA LEU A 21 9.29 10.44 -15.05
C LEU A 21 10.21 9.47 -14.29
N MET A 22 9.73 8.93 -13.17
CA MET A 22 10.47 7.93 -12.40
C MET A 22 10.71 6.64 -13.19
N SER A 23 9.74 6.21 -14.00
CA SER A 23 9.86 4.99 -14.81
C SER A 23 10.89 5.08 -15.95
N GLN A 24 11.33 6.30 -16.26
CA GLN A 24 12.39 6.59 -17.23
C GLN A 24 13.71 6.94 -16.54
N ALA A 25 13.68 7.15 -15.22
CA ALA A 25 14.86 7.48 -14.43
C ALA A 25 15.71 6.24 -14.16
N PRO A 26 17.00 6.42 -13.84
CA PRO A 26 17.85 5.37 -13.30
C PRO A 26 17.45 5.12 -11.83
N LEU A 27 16.26 4.55 -11.62
CA LEU A 27 15.80 4.11 -10.30
C LEU A 27 16.85 3.16 -9.70
N PRO A 28 17.09 3.24 -8.38
CA PRO A 28 18.02 2.33 -7.74
C PRO A 28 17.56 0.90 -8.00
N GLN A 29 18.49 0.01 -8.33
CA GLN A 29 18.17 -1.41 -8.49
C GLN A 29 17.43 -1.89 -7.23
N GLY A 30 16.30 -2.57 -7.44
CA GLY A 30 15.52 -3.17 -6.38
C GLY A 30 14.32 -2.35 -5.87
N GLY A 31 14.13 -1.08 -6.23
CA GLY A 31 12.97 -0.33 -5.76
C GLY A 31 11.65 -0.85 -6.35
N VAL A 32 10.87 -1.59 -5.57
CA VAL A 32 9.57 -2.17 -5.99
C VAL A 32 8.44 -1.23 -5.62
N LEU A 33 7.60 -0.87 -6.60
CA LEU A 33 6.38 -0.10 -6.36
C LEU A 33 5.35 -0.99 -5.64
N ILE A 34 4.89 -0.52 -4.48
CA ILE A 34 3.93 -1.21 -3.63
C ILE A 34 2.76 -0.28 -3.22
N GLY A 35 1.98 -0.71 -2.23
CA GLY A 35 1.01 0.16 -1.57
C GLY A 35 -0.26 0.41 -2.39
N GLY A 36 -0.95 1.52 -2.08
CA GLY A 36 -2.23 1.86 -2.69
C GLY A 36 -2.13 2.12 -4.19
N THR A 37 -1.03 2.73 -4.63
CA THR A 37 -0.84 3.07 -6.05
C THR A 37 -0.53 1.85 -6.89
N ALA A 38 0.28 0.91 -6.41
CA ALA A 38 0.46 -0.37 -7.10
C ALA A 38 -0.89 -1.09 -7.30
N LEU A 39 -1.73 -1.12 -6.26
CA LEU A 39 -3.06 -1.74 -6.36
C LEU A 39 -3.98 -0.98 -7.31
N ALA A 40 -4.08 0.34 -7.19
CA ALA A 40 -4.90 1.18 -8.08
C ALA A 40 -4.51 1.02 -9.56
N ILE A 41 -3.22 0.82 -9.85
CA ILE A 41 -2.74 0.54 -11.21
C ILE A 41 -3.23 -0.82 -11.72
N HIS A 42 -3.22 -1.84 -10.85
CA HIS A 42 -3.67 -3.18 -11.22
C HIS A 42 -5.17 -3.27 -11.45
N VAL A 43 -5.97 -2.60 -10.62
CA VAL A 43 -7.41 -2.90 -10.54
C VAL A 43 -8.32 -1.69 -10.67
N GLY A 44 -7.78 -0.47 -10.63
CA GLY A 44 -8.55 0.77 -10.80
C GLY A 44 -9.66 1.01 -9.79
N HIS A 45 -9.59 0.34 -8.64
CA HIS A 45 -10.66 0.33 -7.65
C HIS A 45 -10.81 1.66 -6.92
N ARG A 46 -9.77 2.51 -6.83
CA ARG A 46 -9.85 3.90 -6.35
C ARG A 46 -8.72 4.75 -6.90
N MET A 47 -8.79 6.05 -6.66
CA MET A 47 -7.68 6.96 -6.95
C MET A 47 -6.60 6.84 -5.87
N SER A 48 -5.33 6.90 -6.28
CA SER A 48 -4.20 6.85 -5.36
C SER A 48 -3.18 7.94 -5.68
N GLU A 49 -2.74 8.65 -4.64
CA GLU A 49 -2.04 9.93 -4.77
C GLU A 49 -0.55 9.81 -4.46
N ASP A 50 -0.15 8.84 -3.64
CA ASP A 50 1.21 8.66 -3.14
C ASP A 50 1.99 7.59 -3.93
N LEU A 51 3.31 7.65 -3.96
CA LEU A 51 4.16 6.61 -4.55
C LEU A 51 5.06 5.99 -3.49
N ASP A 52 4.81 4.71 -3.18
CA ASP A 52 5.57 3.98 -2.16
C ASP A 52 6.48 2.92 -2.80
N PHE A 53 7.77 3.00 -2.51
CA PHE A 53 8.79 2.10 -3.02
C PHE A 53 9.49 1.34 -1.89
N ALA A 54 9.40 0.03 -1.93
CA ALA A 54 10.09 -0.88 -1.03
C ALA A 54 11.39 -1.37 -1.65
N PHE A 55 12.51 -1.27 -0.93
CA PHE A 55 13.78 -1.83 -1.35
C PHE A 55 14.04 -3.17 -0.65
N PRO A 56 14.41 -4.24 -1.37
CA PRO A 56 14.75 -5.54 -0.81
C PRO A 56 16.17 -5.52 -0.23
N HIS A 57 16.44 -4.54 0.62
CA HIS A 57 17.73 -4.31 1.26
C HIS A 57 17.50 -3.87 2.70
N HIS A 58 18.42 -4.22 3.59
CA HIS A 58 18.37 -3.77 4.99
C HIS A 58 18.54 -2.25 5.13
N LYS A 59 19.21 -1.60 4.17
CA LYS A 59 19.36 -0.14 4.11
C LYS A 59 19.05 0.38 2.72
N LEU A 60 18.51 1.58 2.66
CA LEU A 60 18.23 2.33 1.45
C LEU A 60 19.52 2.64 0.68
N PRO A 61 19.55 2.45 -0.65
CA PRO A 61 20.68 2.83 -1.49
C PRO A 61 20.71 4.36 -1.70
N ARG A 62 21.01 5.13 -0.65
CA ARG A 62 20.88 6.60 -0.63
C ARG A 62 21.51 7.29 -1.84
N LYS A 63 22.71 6.86 -2.24
CA LYS A 63 23.43 7.46 -3.37
C LYS A 63 22.63 7.36 -4.66
N ASP A 64 21.95 6.25 -4.88
CA ASP A 64 21.17 5.98 -6.09
C ASP A 64 19.79 6.64 -6.03
N ILE A 65 19.17 6.70 -4.84
CA ILE A 65 17.96 7.51 -4.62
C ILE A 65 18.28 8.98 -4.96
N MET A 66 19.39 9.52 -4.44
CA MET A 66 19.80 10.89 -4.75
C MET A 66 20.13 11.12 -6.22
N LYS A 67 20.65 10.11 -6.96
CA LYS A 67 20.81 10.22 -8.42
C LYS A 67 19.45 10.33 -9.12
N THR A 68 18.48 9.51 -8.71
CA THR A 68 17.10 9.56 -9.22
C THR A 68 16.48 10.92 -8.98
N LEU A 69 16.55 11.44 -7.75
CA LEU A 69 16.01 12.76 -7.40
C LEU A 69 16.71 13.89 -8.17
N ARG A 70 18.05 13.85 -8.33
CA ARG A 70 18.77 14.84 -9.15
C ARG A 70 18.36 14.76 -10.63
N HIS A 71 18.12 13.56 -11.15
CA HIS A 71 17.61 13.39 -12.51
C HIS A 71 16.23 14.03 -12.67
N LEU A 72 15.28 13.73 -11.78
CA LEU A 72 13.95 14.36 -11.77
C LEU A 72 14.04 15.89 -11.67
N LYS A 73 14.92 16.41 -10.80
CA LYS A 73 15.19 17.84 -10.69
C LYS A 73 15.72 18.44 -11.99
N SER A 74 16.59 17.72 -12.72
CA SER A 74 17.09 18.15 -14.03
C SER A 74 16.01 18.17 -15.11
N MET A 75 14.96 17.37 -14.95
CA MET A 75 13.75 17.38 -15.78
C MET A 75 12.75 18.48 -15.38
N GLY A 76 13.11 19.33 -14.42
CA GLY A 76 12.31 20.48 -13.99
C GLY A 76 11.37 20.21 -12.81
N CYS A 77 11.40 19.03 -12.18
CA CYS A 77 10.57 18.76 -11.01
C CYS A 77 11.05 19.58 -9.79
N LYS A 78 10.08 20.09 -9.03
CA LYS A 78 10.28 20.64 -7.68
C LYS A 78 10.37 19.48 -6.70
N ILE A 79 11.46 19.39 -5.95
CA ILE A 79 11.71 18.33 -4.97
C ILE A 79 11.99 18.95 -3.61
N ILE A 80 11.26 18.50 -2.59
CA ILE A 80 11.41 18.93 -1.19
C ILE A 80 11.55 17.68 -0.31
N ASN A 81 12.48 17.68 0.66
CA ASN A 81 12.52 16.64 1.68
C ASN A 81 11.27 16.77 2.56
N ALA A 82 10.53 15.67 2.70
CA ALA A 82 9.28 15.60 3.45
C ALA A 82 9.36 14.59 4.62
N THR A 83 10.56 14.13 4.95
CA THR A 83 10.80 13.28 6.11
C THR A 83 10.60 14.09 7.38
N ASP A 84 9.83 13.54 8.32
CA ASP A 84 9.44 14.20 9.56
C ASP A 84 10.67 14.52 10.44
N GLU A 85 10.81 15.79 10.82
CA GLU A 85 11.98 16.30 11.56
C GLU A 85 12.06 15.73 12.98
N ASP A 86 10.92 15.54 13.66
CA ASP A 86 10.88 14.94 14.99
C ASP A 86 11.34 13.48 14.96
N THR A 87 10.90 12.74 13.94
CA THR A 87 11.33 11.37 13.70
C THR A 87 12.82 11.32 13.38
N GLN A 88 13.34 12.22 12.54
CA GLN A 88 14.79 12.31 12.28
C GLN A 88 15.58 12.50 13.57
N MET A 89 15.19 13.48 14.39
CA MET A 89 15.85 13.79 15.66
C MET A 89 15.80 12.61 16.64
N TYR A 90 14.69 11.87 16.70
CA TYR A 90 14.57 10.67 17.53
C TYR A 90 15.61 9.61 17.12
N TRP A 91 15.70 9.29 15.83
CA TRP A 91 16.63 8.28 15.32
C TRP A 91 18.09 8.68 15.54
N GLU A 92 18.42 9.95 15.30
CA GLU A 92 19.76 10.51 15.56
C GLU A 92 20.17 10.36 17.03
N ASN A 93 19.24 10.60 17.96
CA ASN A 93 19.48 10.43 19.39
C ASN A 93 19.69 8.96 19.80
N GLU A 94 19.12 8.01 19.06
CA GLU A 94 19.39 6.57 19.23
C GLU A 94 20.66 6.09 18.52
N GLY A 95 21.44 7.00 17.90
CA GLY A 95 22.66 6.68 17.19
C GLY A 95 22.43 6.01 15.83
N SER A 96 21.22 6.14 15.29
CA SER A 96 20.84 5.66 13.96
C SER A 96 20.49 6.85 13.06
N ASP A 97 20.31 6.61 11.76
CA ASP A 97 19.87 7.63 10.82
C ASP A 97 18.68 7.09 10.04
N ILE A 98 17.52 7.73 10.21
CA ILE A 98 16.28 7.28 9.57
C ILE A 98 16.40 7.22 8.05
N GLU A 99 17.21 8.06 7.43
CA GLU A 99 17.38 8.06 5.97
C GLU A 99 18.05 6.77 5.45
N ASP A 100 18.62 5.93 6.33
CA ASP A 100 19.09 4.58 5.97
C ASP A 100 17.92 3.62 5.79
N TYR A 101 16.73 3.92 6.29
CA TYR A 101 15.62 2.98 6.36
C TYR A 101 14.32 3.54 5.78
N HIS A 102 14.14 4.86 5.81
CA HIS A 102 12.94 5.56 5.37
C HIS A 102 13.29 6.96 4.86
N GLN A 103 12.76 7.33 3.70
CA GLN A 103 12.86 8.70 3.17
C GLN A 103 11.53 9.12 2.53
N ASP A 104 10.98 10.24 2.99
CA ASP A 104 9.82 10.88 2.39
C ASP A 104 10.24 12.10 1.58
N TRP A 105 9.70 12.22 0.37
CA TRP A 105 9.95 13.34 -0.53
C TRP A 105 8.63 13.88 -1.08
N ASN A 106 8.56 15.18 -1.31
CA ASN A 106 7.53 15.79 -2.14
C ASN A 106 8.12 16.11 -3.51
N VAL A 107 7.57 15.51 -4.57
CA VAL A 107 7.97 15.72 -5.96
C VAL A 107 6.78 16.28 -6.74
N ASP A 108 6.85 17.55 -7.15
CA ASP A 108 5.73 18.24 -7.82
C ASP A 108 4.37 18.12 -7.09
N GLY A 109 4.38 18.08 -5.75
CA GLY A 109 3.18 17.92 -4.94
C GLY A 109 2.81 16.46 -4.61
N VAL A 110 3.49 15.48 -5.17
CA VAL A 110 3.28 14.04 -4.93
C VAL A 110 4.18 13.57 -3.79
N LYS A 111 3.62 12.85 -2.81
CA LYS A 111 4.44 12.17 -1.80
C LYS A 111 5.09 10.94 -2.42
N VAL A 112 6.41 10.87 -2.33
CA VAL A 112 7.23 9.73 -2.76
C VAL A 112 7.96 9.19 -1.54
N THR A 113 7.64 7.97 -1.15
CA THR A 113 8.22 7.27 -0.01
C THR A 113 9.18 6.20 -0.50
N PHE A 114 10.39 6.16 0.08
CA PHE A 114 11.32 5.05 -0.06
C PHE A 114 11.52 4.41 1.31
N PHE A 115 11.42 3.08 1.41
CA PHE A 115 11.76 2.40 2.65
C PHE A 115 12.48 1.06 2.40
N ALA A 116 13.33 0.69 3.36
CA ALA A 116 14.13 -0.54 3.35
C ALA A 116 13.31 -1.71 3.91
N ALA A 117 13.51 -2.90 3.35
CA ALA A 117 13.02 -4.14 3.92
C ALA A 117 13.77 -4.44 5.23
N ASP A 118 13.03 -4.69 6.30
CA ASP A 118 13.57 -4.92 7.65
C ASP A 118 14.31 -6.26 7.79
N THR A 119 13.96 -7.26 6.98
CA THR A 119 14.38 -8.66 7.13
C THR A 119 14.57 -9.37 5.79
N GLY A 120 15.39 -10.43 5.79
CA GLY A 120 15.60 -11.29 4.61
C GLY A 120 14.30 -11.91 4.07
N LYS A 121 13.34 -12.22 4.95
CA LYS A 121 12.01 -12.69 4.53
C LYS A 121 11.29 -11.66 3.66
N ARG A 122 11.34 -10.37 4.02
CA ARG A 122 10.72 -9.29 3.24
C ARG A 122 11.48 -9.04 1.94
N GLU A 123 12.80 -9.17 1.93
CA GLU A 123 13.60 -9.13 0.70
C GLU A 123 13.16 -10.21 -0.30
N ASP A 124 13.13 -11.47 0.12
CA ASP A 124 12.68 -12.58 -0.72
C ASP A 124 11.24 -12.39 -1.18
N PHE A 125 10.36 -11.92 -0.29
CA PHE A 125 8.97 -11.63 -0.61
C PHE A 125 8.85 -10.59 -1.73
N LEU A 126 9.57 -9.47 -1.64
CA LEU A 126 9.51 -8.42 -2.67
C LEU A 126 10.04 -8.90 -4.02
N GLN A 127 11.16 -9.63 -4.02
CA GLN A 127 11.81 -10.10 -5.25
C GLN A 127 11.00 -11.19 -5.96
N ASN A 128 10.39 -12.11 -5.21
CA ASN A 128 9.68 -13.25 -5.78
C ASN A 128 8.25 -12.93 -6.22
N ASN A 129 7.70 -11.77 -5.84
CA ASN A 129 6.32 -11.39 -6.14
C ASN A 129 6.21 -10.19 -7.10
N ILE A 130 7.20 -9.98 -7.96
CA ILE A 130 7.12 -8.98 -9.03
C ILE A 130 6.22 -9.53 -10.15
N SER A 131 5.14 -8.81 -10.47
CA SER A 131 4.19 -9.21 -11.53
C SER A 131 4.50 -8.57 -12.88
N GLY A 132 5.14 -7.40 -12.89
CA GLY A 132 5.44 -6.67 -14.11
C GLY A 132 6.21 -5.38 -13.85
N TYR A 133 6.33 -4.57 -14.91
CA TYR A 133 7.10 -3.34 -14.89
C TYR A 133 6.37 -2.18 -15.54
N ILE A 134 6.48 -1.00 -14.93
CA ILE A 134 6.13 0.28 -15.54
C ILE A 134 7.46 0.93 -15.91
N GLY A 135 7.84 0.91 -17.19
CA GLY A 135 9.19 1.31 -17.60
C GLY A 135 10.26 0.50 -16.84
N SER A 136 11.12 1.17 -16.09
CA SER A 136 12.14 0.55 -15.23
C SER A 136 11.64 0.09 -13.85
N ILE A 137 10.39 0.40 -13.48
CA ILE A 137 9.86 0.18 -12.13
C ILE A 137 9.25 -1.21 -12.00
N PRO A 138 9.80 -2.11 -11.17
CA PRO A 138 9.10 -3.35 -10.81
C PRO A 138 7.86 -3.06 -9.97
N VAL A 139 6.77 -3.77 -10.24
CA VAL A 139 5.49 -3.63 -9.52
C VAL A 139 5.14 -4.94 -8.84
N LEU A 140 4.82 -4.86 -7.54
CA LEU A 140 4.41 -6.00 -6.75
C LEU A 140 3.09 -6.60 -7.27
N SER A 141 2.92 -7.91 -7.20
CA SER A 141 1.71 -8.60 -7.63
C SER A 141 0.51 -8.25 -6.75
N LYS A 142 -0.70 -8.41 -7.31
CA LYS A 142 -1.95 -8.21 -6.55
C LYS A 142 -2.00 -9.11 -5.33
N GLU A 143 -1.58 -10.36 -5.46
CA GLU A 143 -1.60 -11.35 -4.38
C GLU A 143 -0.67 -10.93 -3.23
N ALA A 144 0.53 -10.44 -3.55
CA ALA A 144 1.43 -9.93 -2.53
C ALA A 144 0.97 -8.58 -1.94
N LEU A 145 0.30 -7.74 -2.74
CA LEU A 145 -0.32 -6.51 -2.24
C LEU A 145 -1.45 -6.82 -1.25
N PHE A 146 -2.23 -7.89 -1.46
CA PHE A 146 -3.19 -8.38 -0.48
C PHE A 146 -2.52 -8.71 0.86
N ASP A 147 -1.41 -9.46 0.84
CA ASP A 147 -0.68 -9.81 2.07
C ASP A 147 -0.19 -8.56 2.81
N LEU A 148 0.40 -7.60 2.09
CA LEU A 148 0.84 -6.33 2.67
C LEU A 148 -0.32 -5.53 3.26
N LYS A 149 -1.47 -5.47 2.55
CA LYS A 149 -2.65 -4.73 3.00
C LYS A 149 -3.29 -5.34 4.24
N SER A 150 -3.43 -6.66 4.27
CA SER A 150 -3.90 -7.40 5.44
C SER A 150 -2.96 -7.21 6.64
N GLY A 151 -1.64 -7.30 6.42
CA GLY A 151 -0.63 -7.10 7.45
C GLY A 151 -0.68 -5.74 8.15
N VAL A 152 -1.04 -4.68 7.41
CA VAL A 152 -1.14 -3.31 7.94
C VAL A 152 -2.20 -3.19 9.05
N LEU A 153 -3.21 -4.07 9.10
CA LEU A 153 -4.22 -4.08 10.17
C LEU A 153 -3.62 -4.28 11.56
N THR A 154 -2.45 -4.92 11.65
CA THR A 154 -1.71 -5.12 12.91
C THR A 154 -1.02 -3.85 13.40
N LYS A 155 -0.89 -2.84 12.53
CA LYS A 155 -0.15 -1.59 12.79
C LYS A 155 -1.09 -0.39 12.87
N ARG A 156 -2.03 -0.26 11.93
CA ARG A 156 -2.95 0.89 11.85
C ARG A 156 -4.28 0.50 11.21
N ILE A 157 -5.21 1.44 11.22
CA ILE A 157 -6.44 1.37 10.44
C ILE A 157 -6.76 2.76 9.83
N ASN A 158 -7.18 2.76 8.57
CA ASN A 158 -7.85 3.88 7.90
C ASN A 158 -8.86 3.35 6.87
N SER A 159 -9.73 4.23 6.36
CA SER A 159 -10.75 3.85 5.36
C SER A 159 -10.16 3.30 4.06
N ARG A 160 -8.99 3.79 3.62
CA ARG A 160 -8.31 3.32 2.41
C ARG A 160 -7.89 1.86 2.52
N ASP A 161 -7.36 1.45 3.67
CA ASP A 161 -6.94 0.07 3.93
C ASP A 161 -8.19 -0.86 3.96
N GLY A 162 -9.31 -0.42 4.57
CA GLY A 162 -10.58 -1.14 4.51
C GLY A 162 -11.16 -1.27 3.10
N PHE A 163 -11.09 -0.19 2.31
CA PHE A 163 -11.57 -0.16 0.93
C PHE A 163 -10.72 -1.04 0.00
N ASP A 164 -9.39 -1.00 0.17
CA ASP A 164 -8.46 -1.87 -0.57
C ASP A 164 -8.74 -3.35 -0.26
N LEU A 165 -9.05 -3.70 0.99
CA LEU A 165 -9.39 -5.07 1.38
C LEU A 165 -10.78 -5.50 0.89
N LEU A 166 -11.77 -4.60 0.89
CA LEU A 166 -13.10 -4.89 0.35
C LEU A 166 -13.05 -5.30 -1.11
N TYR A 167 -12.19 -4.65 -1.92
CA TYR A 167 -11.97 -5.07 -3.30
C TYR A 167 -11.63 -6.56 -3.41
N TYR A 168 -10.75 -7.08 -2.55
CA TYR A 168 -10.38 -8.49 -2.58
C TYR A 168 -11.52 -9.41 -2.14
N LEU A 169 -12.34 -8.97 -1.19
CA LEU A 169 -13.52 -9.70 -0.73
C LEU A 169 -14.58 -9.83 -1.84
N GLU A 170 -14.83 -8.74 -2.56
CA GLU A 170 -15.91 -8.69 -3.57
C GLU A 170 -15.49 -9.21 -4.95
N HIS A 171 -14.21 -9.07 -5.33
CA HIS A 171 -13.76 -9.32 -6.71
C HIS A 171 -12.68 -10.39 -6.87
N GLU A 172 -11.99 -10.77 -5.79
CA GLU A 172 -10.88 -11.75 -5.84
C GLU A 172 -11.18 -13.01 -5.01
N GLY A 173 -12.42 -13.15 -4.51
CA GLY A 173 -12.88 -14.33 -3.77
C GLY A 173 -12.20 -14.55 -2.43
N LYS A 174 -11.56 -13.51 -1.87
CA LYS A 174 -10.97 -13.58 -0.53
C LYS A 174 -12.06 -13.54 0.54
N THR A 175 -11.73 -14.10 1.70
CA THR A 175 -12.60 -14.10 2.88
C THR A 175 -11.99 -13.27 4.01
N ILE A 176 -12.80 -12.95 5.04
CA ILE A 176 -12.27 -12.34 6.27
C ILE A 176 -11.23 -13.26 6.93
N GLY A 177 -11.42 -14.58 6.85
CA GLY A 177 -10.44 -15.56 7.33
C GLY A 177 -9.09 -15.45 6.61
N ASP A 178 -9.08 -15.24 5.28
CA ASP A 178 -7.85 -15.02 4.53
C ASP A 178 -7.13 -13.73 4.94
N ILE A 179 -7.90 -12.66 5.19
CA ILE A 179 -7.35 -11.39 5.68
C ILE A 179 -6.71 -11.59 7.05
N PHE A 180 -7.39 -12.29 7.95
CA PHE A 180 -6.86 -12.55 9.29
C PHE A 180 -5.61 -13.42 9.26
N ALA A 181 -5.61 -14.50 8.46
CA ALA A 181 -4.44 -15.35 8.27
C ALA A 181 -3.24 -14.55 7.73
N ALA A 182 -3.46 -13.71 6.71
CA ALA A 182 -2.40 -12.85 6.17
C ALA A 182 -1.90 -11.81 7.19
N ALA A 183 -2.79 -11.22 7.99
CA ALA A 183 -2.41 -10.31 9.05
C ALA A 183 -1.59 -10.99 10.16
N GLN A 184 -1.95 -12.22 10.53
CA GLN A 184 -1.22 -13.02 11.51
C GLN A 184 0.13 -13.51 11.01
N ASN A 185 0.30 -13.71 9.70
CA ASN A 185 1.62 -13.97 9.12
C ASN A 185 2.57 -12.77 9.27
N GLU A 186 2.05 -11.54 9.29
CA GLU A 186 2.83 -10.33 9.58
C GLU A 186 3.12 -10.20 11.08
N ASN A 187 2.15 -10.52 11.95
CA ASN A 187 2.32 -10.49 13.40
C ASN A 187 1.49 -11.60 14.09
N GLU A 188 2.16 -12.69 14.47
CA GLU A 188 1.53 -13.88 15.05
C GLU A 188 0.85 -13.64 16.40
N PHE A 189 1.18 -12.53 17.09
CA PHE A 189 0.62 -12.19 18.39
C PHE A 189 -0.72 -11.43 18.29
N TYR A 190 -1.15 -11.08 17.09
CA TYR A 190 -2.47 -10.45 16.87
C TYR A 190 -3.57 -11.52 16.85
N GLY A 191 -4.46 -11.47 17.84
CA GLY A 191 -5.64 -12.35 17.88
C GLY A 191 -6.74 -11.90 16.91
N GLU A 192 -7.58 -12.84 16.48
CA GLU A 192 -8.73 -12.55 15.59
C GLU A 192 -9.67 -11.50 16.17
N ASP A 193 -9.93 -11.51 17.50
CA ASP A 193 -10.75 -10.49 18.16
C ASP A 193 -10.19 -9.07 17.99
N GLN A 194 -8.86 -8.94 17.94
CA GLN A 194 -8.21 -7.65 17.72
C GLN A 194 -8.33 -7.22 16.25
N LEU A 195 -8.14 -8.16 15.32
CA LEU A 195 -8.28 -7.91 13.88
C LEU A 195 -9.73 -7.59 13.50
N TYR A 196 -10.71 -8.27 14.11
CA TYR A 196 -12.12 -7.94 13.99
C TYR A 196 -12.41 -6.48 14.34
N LYS A 197 -11.88 -5.99 15.48
CA LYS A 197 -12.06 -4.59 15.88
C LYS A 197 -11.42 -3.61 14.89
N ARG A 198 -10.46 -4.04 14.07
CA ARG A 198 -9.81 -3.26 13.01
C ARG A 198 -10.53 -3.31 11.66
N LEU A 199 -11.57 -4.15 11.51
CA LEU A 199 -12.45 -4.15 10.34
C LEU A 199 -13.89 -3.75 10.68
N ALA A 200 -14.22 -3.70 11.97
CA ALA A 200 -15.55 -3.35 12.43
C ALA A 200 -15.94 -1.91 12.05
N PRO A 201 -17.24 -1.63 11.87
CA PRO A 201 -17.77 -0.30 11.56
C PRO A 201 -17.21 0.84 12.41
N SER A 202 -17.04 0.60 13.72
CA SER A 202 -16.56 1.58 14.69
C SER A 202 -15.13 2.06 14.44
N ALA A 203 -14.39 1.35 13.59
CA ALA A 203 -12.98 1.60 13.37
C ALA A 203 -12.74 2.66 12.28
N TYR A 204 -13.76 2.99 11.47
CA TYR A 204 -13.67 3.97 10.40
C TYR A 204 -14.35 5.28 10.80
N SER A 205 -13.63 6.39 10.64
CA SER A 205 -14.21 7.73 10.81
C SER A 205 -15.09 8.07 9.60
N LYS A 206 -16.33 8.50 9.83
CA LYS A 206 -17.22 9.02 8.76
C LYS A 206 -16.71 10.30 8.10
N LEU A 207 -15.73 10.96 8.72
CA LEU A 207 -15.10 12.18 8.22
C LEU A 207 -13.68 11.91 7.72
N ASP A 208 -13.31 10.65 7.47
CA ASP A 208 -11.97 10.32 6.96
C ASP A 208 -11.76 10.97 5.58
N PRO A 209 -10.91 12.01 5.47
CA PRO A 209 -10.67 12.69 4.19
C PRO A 209 -9.93 11.79 3.19
N GLY A 210 -9.40 10.66 3.65
CA GLY A 210 -8.70 9.69 2.81
C GLY A 210 -9.62 8.82 1.95
N PHE A 211 -10.93 8.79 2.22
CA PHE A 211 -11.86 8.00 1.42
C PHE A 211 -12.14 8.67 0.07
N MET A 212 -11.53 8.14 -0.99
CA MET A 212 -11.54 8.73 -2.33
C MET A 212 -11.87 7.69 -3.41
N PRO A 213 -13.14 7.30 -3.58
CA PRO A 213 -13.54 6.44 -4.69
C PRO A 213 -13.24 7.12 -6.03
N SER A 214 -12.87 6.33 -7.04
CA SER A 214 -12.68 6.77 -8.43
C SER A 214 -13.90 6.42 -9.28
N ALA A 215 -13.90 6.89 -10.53
CA ALA A 215 -14.85 6.40 -11.54
C ALA A 215 -14.77 4.86 -11.68
N GLY A 216 -13.57 4.27 -11.56
CA GLY A 216 -13.37 2.83 -11.57
C GLY A 216 -14.04 2.12 -10.40
N SER A 217 -14.11 2.75 -9.21
CA SER A 217 -14.90 2.22 -8.09
C SER A 217 -16.36 2.01 -8.48
N ALA A 218 -16.97 3.01 -9.15
CA ALA A 218 -18.36 2.94 -9.56
C ALA A 218 -18.60 1.87 -10.64
N GLU A 219 -17.66 1.74 -11.60
CA GLU A 219 -17.71 0.70 -12.63
C GLU A 219 -17.63 -0.72 -12.04
N LEU A 220 -16.92 -0.88 -10.91
CA LEU A 220 -16.82 -2.12 -10.17
C LEU A 220 -17.98 -2.37 -9.20
N ASN A 221 -18.90 -1.41 -9.05
CA ASN A 221 -19.96 -1.41 -8.02
C ASN A 221 -19.44 -1.42 -6.57
N LEU A 222 -18.23 -0.87 -6.35
CA LEU A 222 -17.68 -0.66 -5.02
C LEU A 222 -18.35 0.53 -4.31
N PRO A 223 -18.26 0.61 -2.97
CA PRO A 223 -18.79 1.72 -2.19
C PRO A 223 -18.35 3.10 -2.69
N GLN A 224 -19.31 4.01 -2.77
CA GLN A 224 -19.11 5.42 -3.11
C GLN A 224 -19.15 6.33 -1.86
N THR A 225 -19.58 5.79 -0.72
CA THR A 225 -19.56 6.48 0.57
C THR A 225 -18.92 5.63 1.67
N ILE A 226 -18.47 6.27 2.75
CA ILE A 226 -17.93 5.55 3.92
C ILE A 226 -19.01 4.68 4.59
N ASP A 227 -20.27 5.12 4.59
CA ASP A 227 -21.37 4.34 5.16
C ASP A 227 -21.62 3.05 4.34
N GLU A 228 -21.52 3.12 3.01
CA GLU A 228 -21.58 1.95 2.14
C GLU A 228 -20.39 1.01 2.37
N LEU A 229 -19.17 1.54 2.53
CA LEU A 229 -17.98 0.74 2.86
C LEU A 229 -18.17 -0.03 4.16
N ILE A 230 -18.62 0.68 5.20
CA ILE A 230 -18.90 0.11 6.50
C ILE A 230 -19.95 -1.00 6.40
N GLN A 231 -21.03 -0.76 5.65
CA GLN A 231 -22.10 -1.74 5.45
C GLN A 231 -21.61 -2.99 4.71
N ALA A 232 -20.83 -2.82 3.65
CA ALA A 232 -20.28 -3.92 2.86
C ALA A 232 -19.32 -4.79 3.70
N LEU A 233 -18.37 -4.15 4.42
CA LEU A 233 -17.46 -4.85 5.32
C LEU A 233 -18.21 -5.59 6.43
N GLN A 234 -19.25 -4.99 7.03
CA GLN A 234 -20.06 -5.67 8.04
C GLN A 234 -20.73 -6.92 7.47
N GLY A 235 -21.24 -6.88 6.24
CA GLY A 235 -21.82 -8.06 5.59
C GLY A 235 -20.84 -9.23 5.47
N HIS A 236 -19.59 -8.97 5.06
CA HIS A 236 -18.55 -10.01 5.00
C HIS A 236 -18.14 -10.53 6.38
N ILE A 237 -18.11 -9.66 7.37
CA ILE A 237 -17.85 -10.02 8.76
C ILE A 237 -18.96 -10.93 9.32
N ASP A 238 -20.22 -10.61 9.06
CA ASP A 238 -21.37 -11.41 9.52
C ASP A 238 -21.34 -12.82 8.91
N ILE A 239 -21.00 -12.93 7.62
CA ILE A 239 -20.82 -14.21 6.94
C ILE A 239 -19.72 -15.03 7.63
N TYR A 240 -18.56 -14.43 7.87
CA TYR A 240 -17.44 -15.10 8.54
C TYR A 240 -17.83 -15.62 9.94
N GLN A 241 -18.56 -14.82 10.73
CA GLN A 241 -19.03 -15.23 12.05
C GLN A 241 -20.04 -16.38 12.00
N GLN A 242 -20.93 -16.37 11.01
CA GLN A 242 -21.87 -17.48 10.78
C GLN A 242 -21.13 -18.77 10.43
N GLU A 243 -20.13 -18.71 9.56
CA GLU A 243 -19.29 -19.85 9.18
C GLU A 243 -18.54 -20.43 10.39
N LEU A 244 -17.93 -19.58 11.22
CA LEU A 244 -17.27 -20.01 12.46
C LEU A 244 -18.25 -20.69 13.43
N THR A 245 -19.44 -20.12 13.59
CA THR A 245 -20.48 -20.67 14.48
C THR A 245 -20.94 -22.05 13.99
N MET A 246 -21.18 -22.19 12.68
CA MET A 246 -21.56 -23.46 12.08
C MET A 246 -20.45 -24.52 12.19
N ALA A 247 -19.20 -24.12 11.97
CA ALA A 247 -18.04 -25.01 12.12
C ALA A 247 -17.83 -25.46 13.58
N PHE A 248 -18.16 -24.61 14.56
CA PHE A 248 -18.13 -24.97 15.97
C PHE A 248 -19.24 -25.97 16.33
N LEU A 249 -20.46 -25.76 15.83
CA LEU A 249 -21.61 -26.64 16.09
C LEU A 249 -21.50 -28.01 15.39
N ALA A 250 -20.68 -28.12 14.34
CA ALA A 250 -20.44 -29.35 13.60
C ALA A 250 -19.35 -30.26 14.23
N LYS A 251 -18.69 -29.80 15.30
CA LYS A 251 -17.68 -30.57 16.07
C LYS A 251 -18.31 -31.21 17.31
#